data_AF-A0AA88RVC0-F1
#
_entry.id   AF-A0AA88RVC0-F1
#
_cell.length_a   1.000
_cell.length_b   1.000
_cell.length_c   1.000
_cell.angle_alpha   90.00
_cell.angle_beta   90.00
_cell.angle_gamma   90.00
#
_symmetry.space_group_name_H-M   'P 1'
#
loop_
_entity.id
_entity.type
_entity.pdbx_description
1 polymer ?
#
loop_
_entity_poly.entity_id
_entity_poly.type
_entity_poly.pdbx_seq_one_letter_code
_entity_poly.pdbx_strand_id
1 'polypeptide(L)'
;MAKVGKVSYRLELPPRLKIHPVFHVSLLKPHYADMEDPSRGESHRAPTAVVKSYDKEAEYVLSDKLERRRGVPPTRHYLVKWEGMPEKEATWERADDLWHTP
;
A
#
# COMPACT_ATOMS: atom_id res chain seq x y z
N MET A 1 6.60 2.66 -26.55
CA MET A 1 6.79 4.13 -26.69
C MET A 1 6.35 4.58 -28.07
N ALA A 2 5.64 5.71 -28.20
CA ALA A 2 5.16 6.23 -29.49
C ALA A 2 5.51 7.71 -29.67
N LYS A 3 5.93 8.11 -30.87
CA LYS A 3 6.14 9.54 -31.21
C LYS A 3 4.78 10.18 -31.49
N VAL A 4 4.44 11.25 -30.77
CA VAL A 4 3.12 11.91 -30.87
C VAL A 4 3.22 13.26 -31.59
N GLY A 5 4.42 13.84 -31.71
CA GLY A 5 4.64 15.08 -32.45
C GLY A 5 6.10 15.24 -32.87
N LYS A 6 6.46 16.42 -33.40
CA LYS A 6 7.83 16.70 -33.87
C LYS A 6 8.87 16.48 -32.78
N VAL A 7 8.54 16.86 -31.54
CA VAL A 7 9.45 16.89 -30.38
C VAL A 7 8.86 16.22 -29.13
N SER A 8 7.76 15.48 -29.27
CA SER A 8 7.04 14.89 -28.12
C SER A 8 6.85 13.39 -28.27
N TYR A 9 7.06 12.66 -27.18
CA TYR A 9 6.92 11.21 -27.10
C TYR A 9 5.98 10.79 -25.99
N ARG A 10 5.15 9.79 -26.28
CA ARG A 10 4.32 9.10 -25.30
C ARG A 10 5.09 7.90 -24.74
N LEU A 11 5.31 7.94 -23.42
CA LEU A 11 5.90 6.86 -22.65
C LEU A 11 4.83 5.89 -22.15
N GLU A 12 5.22 4.62 -22.00
CA GLU A 12 4.44 3.63 -21.27
C GLU A 12 4.81 3.75 -19.80
N LEU A 13 3.92 4.39 -19.05
CA LEU A 13 4.11 4.59 -17.61
C LEU A 13 3.45 3.46 -16.83
N PRO A 14 4.04 3.02 -15.70
CA PRO A 14 3.37 2.14 -14.77
C PRO A 14 1.98 2.67 -14.39
N PRO A 15 0.95 1.80 -14.27
CA PRO A 15 -0.43 2.23 -13.96
C PRO A 15 -0.57 3.04 -12.65
N ARG A 16 0.40 2.91 -11.75
CA ARG A 16 0.48 3.65 -10.49
C ARG A 16 0.81 5.14 -10.67
N LEU A 17 1.41 5.54 -11.80
CA LEU A 17 1.79 6.92 -12.09
C LEU A 17 0.67 7.64 -12.86
N LYS A 18 -0.12 8.45 -12.15
CA LYS A 18 -1.20 9.27 -12.73
C LYS A 18 -0.70 10.59 -13.33
N ILE A 19 0.41 10.56 -14.06
CA ILE A 19 0.96 11.73 -14.75
C ILE A 19 0.69 11.64 -16.25
N HIS A 20 0.68 12.78 -16.94
CA HIS A 20 0.45 12.79 -18.38
C HIS A 20 1.58 12.05 -19.10
N PRO A 21 1.29 11.06 -19.98
CA PRO A 21 2.32 10.18 -20.52
C PRO A 21 3.12 10.80 -21.68
N VAL A 22 2.83 12.04 -22.08
CA VAL A 22 3.50 12.73 -23.20
C VAL A 22 4.52 13.73 -22.67
N PHE A 23 5.77 13.57 -23.10
CA PHE A 23 6.90 14.39 -22.67
C PHE A 23 7.63 15.00 -23.86
N HIS A 24 8.16 16.21 -23.67
CA HIS A 24 9.05 16.84 -24.64
C HIS A 24 10.43 16.15 -24.61
N VAL A 25 11.06 16.00 -25.78
CA VAL A 25 12.33 15.27 -25.95
C VAL A 25 13.47 15.80 -25.08
N SER A 26 13.49 17.10 -24.77
CA SER A 26 14.51 17.71 -23.88
C SER A 26 14.44 17.22 -22.43
N LEU A 27 13.32 16.64 -22.00
CA LEU A 27 13.13 16.08 -20.66
C LEU A 27 13.55 14.61 -20.58
N LEU A 28 13.86 13.99 -21.71
CA LEU A 28 14.20 12.57 -21.79
C LEU A 28 15.70 12.41 -21.95
N LYS A 29 16.28 11.47 -21.19
CA LYS A 29 17.64 10.99 -21.39
C LYS A 29 17.59 9.54 -21.88
N PRO A 30 18.44 9.15 -22.83
CA PRO A 30 18.57 7.74 -23.19
C PRO A 30 18.91 6.91 -21.95
N HIS A 31 18.19 5.81 -21.76
CA HIS A 31 18.49 4.86 -20.71
C HIS A 31 19.51 3.85 -21.26
N TYR A 32 20.63 3.71 -20.57
CA TYR A 32 21.61 2.66 -20.82
C TYR A 32 21.58 1.73 -19.62
N ALA A 33 21.36 0.44 -19.86
CA ALA A 33 21.40 -0.55 -18.81
C ALA A 33 22.82 -0.58 -18.22
N ASP A 34 22.89 -0.47 -16.89
CA ASP A 34 24.14 -0.62 -16.18
C ASP A 34 24.44 -2.12 -16.08
N MET A 35 25.54 -2.55 -16.71
CA MET A 35 25.92 -3.97 -16.72
C MET A 35 26.62 -4.40 -15.42
N GLU A 36 27.13 -3.44 -14.64
CA GLU A 36 27.75 -3.73 -13.34
C GLU A 36 26.69 -3.82 -12.24
N ASP A 37 25.61 -3.04 -12.35
CA ASP A 37 24.47 -3.08 -11.43
C ASP A 37 23.13 -3.16 -12.19
N PRO A 38 22.66 -4.38 -12.50
CA PRO A 38 21.37 -4.60 -13.14
C PRO A 38 20.18 -4.07 -12.31
N SER A 39 20.33 -3.94 -10.99
CA SER A 39 19.27 -3.50 -10.07
C SER A 39 19.11 -1.98 -10.01
N ARG A 40 20.03 -1.22 -10.63
CA ARG A 40 20.02 0.25 -10.60
C ARG A 40 18.75 0.90 -11.16
N GLY A 41 18.06 0.21 -12.08
CA GLY A 41 16.78 0.65 -12.65
C GLY A 41 15.56 0.27 -11.78
N GLU A 42 15.75 -0.54 -10.76
CA GLU A 42 14.69 -1.03 -9.89
C GLU A 42 14.39 -0.02 -8.78
N SER A 43 13.11 0.17 -8.49
CA SER A 43 12.70 1.03 -7.39
C SER A 43 12.75 0.26 -6.08
N HIS A 44 13.70 0.60 -5.21
CA HIS A 44 13.75 0.11 -3.82
C HIS A 44 12.73 0.79 -2.90
N ARG A 45 11.82 1.62 -3.45
CA ARG A 45 10.80 2.29 -2.64
C ARG A 45 9.83 1.25 -2.12
N ALA A 46 9.54 1.31 -0.82
CA ALA A 46 8.52 0.47 -0.20
C ALA A 46 7.21 0.53 -1.02
N PRO A 47 6.51 -0.61 -1.21
CA PRO A 47 5.22 -0.62 -1.87
C PRO A 47 4.29 0.43 -1.26
N THR A 48 3.65 1.25 -2.10
CA THR A 48 2.75 2.31 -1.61
C THR A 48 1.51 1.76 -0.91
N ALA A 49 1.18 0.49 -1.19
CA ALA A 49 0.17 -0.24 -0.47
C ALA A 49 0.84 -0.98 0.69
N VAL A 50 0.59 -0.51 1.92
CA VAL A 50 0.60 -1.42 3.07
C VAL A 50 -0.53 -2.41 2.79
N VAL A 51 -0.19 -3.54 2.18
CA VAL A 51 -1.10 -4.69 2.19
C VAL A 51 -1.19 -5.03 3.67
N LYS A 52 -2.29 -4.62 4.33
CA LYS A 52 -2.67 -5.25 5.59
C LYS A 52 -2.89 -6.72 5.21
N SER A 53 -1.92 -7.57 5.47
CA SER A 53 -2.13 -9.01 5.36
C SER A 53 -3.12 -9.37 6.45
N TYR A 54 -4.32 -9.77 6.04
CA TYR A 54 -5.36 -10.28 6.93
C TYR A 54 -5.13 -11.76 7.28
N ASP A 55 -3.90 -12.25 7.19
CA ASP A 55 -3.54 -13.66 7.40
C ASP A 55 -3.64 -14.08 8.88
N LYS A 56 -4.19 -13.23 9.75
CA LYS A 56 -4.38 -13.55 11.17
C LYS A 56 -5.85 -13.85 11.39
N GLU A 57 -6.15 -15.10 11.69
CA GLU A 57 -7.48 -15.51 12.12
C GLU A 57 -7.68 -15.17 13.60
N ALA A 58 -8.81 -14.53 13.90
CA ALA A 58 -9.17 -14.15 15.26
C ALA A 58 -9.70 -15.37 16.01
N GLU A 59 -9.08 -15.73 17.14
CA GLU A 59 -9.53 -16.86 17.96
C GLU A 59 -10.58 -16.41 18.99
N TYR A 60 -10.26 -15.37 19.77
CA TYR A 60 -11.15 -14.82 20.80
C TYR A 60 -10.98 -13.31 20.98
N VAL A 61 -12.04 -12.64 21.43
CA VAL A 61 -12.00 -11.23 21.88
C VAL A 61 -11.80 -11.18 23.38
N LEU A 62 -10.70 -10.57 23.83
CA LEU A 62 -10.35 -10.44 25.24
C LEU A 62 -11.02 -9.24 25.91
N SER A 63 -11.28 -8.16 25.17
CA SER A 63 -11.84 -6.92 25.71
C SER A 63 -12.44 -6.06 24.61
N ASP A 64 -13.38 -5.19 24.97
CA ASP A 64 -13.91 -4.15 24.09
C ASP A 64 -13.73 -2.76 24.70
N LYS A 65 -13.48 -1.77 23.84
CA LYS A 65 -13.43 -0.36 24.25
C LYS A 65 -14.15 0.51 23.23
N LEU A 66 -14.83 1.53 23.74
CA LEU A 66 -15.46 2.56 22.93
C LEU A 66 -14.64 3.84 22.98
N GLU A 67 -14.04 4.21 21.85
CA GLU A 67 -13.31 5.47 21.75
C GLU A 67 -14.24 6.58 21.28
N ARG A 68 -14.36 7.64 22.08
CA ARG A 68 -15.17 8.82 21.77
C ARG A 68 -14.26 10.03 21.61
N ARG A 69 -14.28 10.66 20.42
CA ARG A 69 -13.56 11.91 20.13
C ARG A 69 -14.56 12.97 19.68
N ARG A 70 -14.38 14.21 20.13
CA ARG A 70 -15.30 15.32 19.81
C ARG A 70 -15.33 15.55 18.29
N GLY A 71 -16.50 15.51 17.68
CA GLY A 71 -16.69 15.71 16.23
C GLY A 71 -16.42 14.47 15.37
N VAL A 72 -16.16 13.31 15.96
CA VAL A 72 -15.97 12.04 15.24
C VAL A 72 -16.96 11.00 15.76
N PRO A 73 -17.59 10.19 14.89
CA PRO A 73 -18.43 9.08 15.33
C PRO A 73 -17.68 8.16 16.29
N PRO A 74 -18.34 7.65 17.34
CA PRO A 74 -17.71 6.75 18.30
C PRO A 74 -17.24 5.48 17.58
N THR A 75 -15.99 5.08 17.81
CA THR A 75 -15.38 3.91 17.17
C THR A 75 -15.18 2.80 18.19
N ARG A 76 -15.73 1.62 17.91
CA ARG A 76 -15.57 0.44 18.77
C ARG A 76 -14.31 -0.33 18.36
N HIS A 77 -13.51 -0.68 19.35
CA HIS A 77 -12.32 -1.50 19.18
C HIS A 77 -12.44 -2.76 20.03
N TYR A 78 -11.89 -3.86 19.52
CA TYR A 78 -11.81 -5.14 20.21
C TYR A 78 -10.34 -5.54 20.35
N LEU A 79 -9.97 -6.01 21.53
CA LEU A 79 -8.67 -6.63 21.76
C LEU A 79 -8.76 -8.08 21.31
N VAL A 80 -8.13 -8.40 20.18
CA VAL A 80 -8.22 -9.70 19.52
C VAL A 80 -7.03 -10.56 19.90
N LYS A 81 -7.32 -11.77 20.41
CA LYS A 81 -6.35 -12.86 20.56
C LYS A 81 -6.32 -13.63 19.24
N TRP A 82 -5.16 -13.65 18.61
CA TRP A 82 -4.93 -14.30 17.33
C TRP A 82 -4.66 -15.80 17.50
N GLU A 83 -5.11 -16.61 16.56
CA GLU A 83 -4.87 -18.06 16.59
C GLU A 83 -3.37 -18.37 16.56
N GLY A 84 -2.95 -19.31 17.41
CA GLY A 84 -1.54 -19.72 17.50
C GLY A 84 -0.57 -18.69 18.11
N MET A 85 -1.04 -17.49 18.49
CA MET A 85 -0.23 -16.46 19.14
C MET A 85 -0.54 -16.36 20.64
N PRO A 86 0.46 -16.02 21.48
CA PRO A 86 0.24 -15.77 22.90
C PRO A 86 -0.61 -14.50 23.09
N GLU A 87 -1.37 -14.45 24.20
CA GLU A 87 -2.21 -13.28 24.54
C GLU A 87 -1.44 -11.95 24.61
N LYS A 88 -0.12 -12.01 24.86
CA LYS A 88 0.77 -10.83 24.85
C LYS A 88 0.87 -10.16 23.49
N GLU A 89 0.59 -10.88 22.41
CA GLU A 89 0.56 -10.38 21.03
C GLU A 89 -0.85 -9.96 20.59
N ALA A 90 -1.82 -9.92 21.50
CA ALA A 90 -3.15 -9.43 21.20
C ALA A 90 -3.11 -7.95 20.78
N THR A 91 -3.86 -7.60 19.73
CA THR A 91 -3.91 -6.24 19.18
C THR A 91 -5.32 -5.66 19.24
N TRP A 92 -5.41 -4.33 19.33
CA TRP A 92 -6.68 -3.60 19.28
C TRP A 92 -7.09 -3.37 17.83
N GLU A 93 -8.06 -4.13 17.35
CA GLU A 93 -8.64 -3.99 16.01
C GLU A 93 -9.97 -3.22 16.06
N ARG A 94 -10.29 -2.49 15.00
CA ARG A 94 -11.59 -1.82 14.88
C ARG A 94 -12.67 -2.83 14.57
N ALA A 95 -13.89 -2.60 15.05
CA ALA A 95 -15.04 -3.43 14.67
C ALA A 95 -15.23 -3.50 13.15
N ASP A 96 -14.97 -2.40 12.44
CA ASP A 96 -15.02 -2.31 10.98
C ASP A 96 -13.87 -3.03 10.26
N ASP A 97 -12.90 -3.61 10.97
CA ASP A 97 -11.83 -4.41 10.35
C ASP A 97 -12.07 -5.93 10.56
N LEU A 98 -13.04 -6.31 11.39
CA LEU A 98 -13.30 -7.71 11.79
C LEU A 98 -14.51 -8.36 11.08
N TRP A 99 -15.22 -7.66 10.20
CA TRP A 99 -16.46 -8.14 9.55
C TRP A 99 -16.24 -9.16 8.41
N HIS A 100 -15.05 -9.73 8.29
CA HIS A 100 -14.74 -10.81 7.34
C HIS A 100 -14.74 -12.21 7.98
N THR A 101 -15.24 -12.38 9.20
CA THR A 101 -15.46 -13.73 9.75
C THR A 101 -16.74 -14.32 9.14
N PRO A 102 -16.67 -15.48 8.46
CA PRO A 102 -17.84 -16.15 7.88
C PRO A 102 -18.88 -16.59 8.91
#